data_AF-A0A3Q8S491-F1
#
_entry.id   AF-A0A3Q8S491-F1
#
_cell.length_a   1.000
_cell.length_b   1.000
_cell.length_c   1.000
_cell.angle_alpha   90.00
_cell.angle_beta   90.00
_cell.angle_gamma   90.00
#
_symmetry.space_group_name_H-M   'P 1'
#
loop_
_entity.id
_entity.type
_entity.pdbx_description
1 polymer ?
#
loop_
_entity_poly.entity_id
_entity_poly.type
_entity_poly.pdbx_seq_one_letter_code
_entity_poly.pdbx_strand_id
1 'polypeptide(L)'
;MMGSHNKLVAAAHALVDVTQEYLMEIQSNEEWFLMTDGYVAKQSELVKDIQGVGISSLSLQEQGKVQELLRVCYQLELQINNEISRQHSIVGNQINQLRKGNNFRNKYESASLGSGMMLDTYK
;
A
#
# COMPACT_ATOMS: atom_id res chain seq x y z
N MET A 1 -36.76 -2.83 14.69
CA MET A 1 -35.51 -3.36 15.27
C MET A 1 -34.62 -3.83 14.12
N MET A 2 -33.61 -3.06 13.71
CA MET A 2 -32.58 -3.56 12.78
C MET A 2 -31.72 -4.55 13.57
N GLY A 3 -31.94 -5.86 13.36
CA GLY A 3 -31.25 -6.93 14.09
C GLY A 3 -29.74 -6.92 13.85
N SER A 4 -28.97 -7.42 14.82
CA SER A 4 -27.50 -7.51 14.76
C SER A 4 -26.98 -8.21 13.50
N HIS A 5 -27.80 -9.04 12.86
CA HIS A 5 -27.50 -9.74 11.60
C HIS A 5 -27.30 -8.78 10.43
N ASN A 6 -28.18 -7.78 10.30
CA ASN A 6 -28.05 -6.76 9.26
C ASN A 6 -26.80 -5.90 9.46
N LYS A 7 -26.39 -5.69 10.72
CA LYS A 7 -25.16 -4.95 11.02
C LYS A 7 -23.90 -5.73 10.59
N LEU A 8 -23.86 -7.04 10.83
CA LEU A 8 -22.72 -7.87 10.44
C LEU A 8 -22.58 -7.94 8.91
N VAL A 9 -23.68 -8.20 8.20
CA VAL A 9 -23.66 -8.22 6.72
C VAL A 9 -23.28 -6.85 6.16
N ALA A 10 -23.79 -5.76 6.73
CA ALA A 10 -23.41 -4.41 6.32
C ALA A 10 -21.93 -4.10 6.59
N ALA A 11 -21.40 -4.50 7.75
CA ALA A 11 -19.98 -4.33 8.10
C ALA A 11 -19.08 -5.13 7.14
N ALA A 12 -19.47 -6.34 6.74
CA ALA A 12 -18.74 -7.14 5.76
C ALA A 12 -18.70 -6.49 4.38
N HIS A 13 -19.81 -5.90 3.91
CA HIS A 13 -19.82 -5.13 2.66
C HIS A 13 -18.95 -3.88 2.77
N ALA A 14 -19.11 -3.11 3.85
CA ALA A 14 -18.30 -1.92 4.09
C ALA A 14 -16.80 -2.23 4.13
N LEU A 15 -16.42 -3.41 4.65
CA LEU A 15 -15.03 -3.85 4.64
C LEU A 15 -14.52 -4.10 3.22
N VAL A 16 -15.33 -4.72 2.35
CA VAL A 16 -14.98 -4.89 0.93
C VAL A 16 -14.80 -3.53 0.27
N ASP A 17 -15.76 -2.62 0.47
CA ASP A 17 -15.76 -1.29 -0.15
C ASP A 17 -14.53 -0.49 0.26
N VAL A 18 -14.23 -0.41 1.56
CA VAL A 18 -13.03 0.30 2.08
C VAL A 18 -11.74 -0.32 1.55
N THR A 19 -11.67 -1.64 1.44
CA THR A 19 -10.47 -2.33 0.92
C THR A 19 -10.30 -2.08 -0.58
N GLN A 20 -11.41 -2.03 -1.33
CA GLN A 20 -11.37 -1.70 -2.75
C GLN A 20 -10.99 -0.23 -2.98
N GLU A 21 -11.54 0.69 -2.19
CA GLU A 21 -11.13 2.09 -2.19
C GLU A 21 -9.63 2.24 -1.90
N TYR A 22 -9.12 1.52 -0.92
CA TYR A 22 -7.70 1.57 -0.59
C TYR A 22 -6.82 1.06 -1.75
N LEU A 23 -7.21 -0.04 -2.40
CA LEU A 23 -6.50 -0.52 -3.59
C LEU A 23 -6.48 0.52 -4.71
N MET A 24 -7.61 1.18 -4.98
CA MET A 24 -7.68 2.25 -5.99
C MET A 24 -6.79 3.44 -5.61
N GLU A 25 -6.74 3.81 -4.33
CA GLU A 25 -5.89 4.87 -3.82
C GLU A 25 -4.41 4.56 -4.10
N ILE A 26 -3.95 3.35 -3.79
CA ILE A 26 -2.56 2.93 -4.06
C ILE A 26 -2.23 2.96 -5.55
N GLN A 27 -3.19 2.61 -6.41
CA GLN A 27 -2.98 2.56 -7.85
C GLN A 27 -2.99 3.93 -8.53
N SER A 28 -3.69 4.91 -7.96
CA SER A 28 -3.99 6.19 -8.62
C SER A 28 -3.35 7.42 -7.97
N ASN A 29 -3.03 7.37 -6.67
CA ASN A 29 -2.42 8.47 -5.95
C ASN A 29 -0.94 8.17 -5.66
N GLU A 30 -0.03 9.09 -6.04
CA GLU A 30 1.40 8.94 -5.74
C GLU A 30 1.70 9.05 -4.23
N GLU A 31 0.87 9.78 -3.49
CA GLU A 31 1.01 10.00 -2.04
C GLU A 31 0.07 9.11 -1.22
N TRP A 32 -0.36 7.97 -1.76
CA TRP A 32 -1.26 7.01 -1.10
C TRP A 32 -0.80 6.62 0.32
N PHE A 33 0.51 6.63 0.57
CA PHE A 33 1.11 6.27 1.85
C PHE A 33 0.67 7.19 3.00
N LEU A 34 0.25 8.43 2.71
CA LEU A 34 -0.28 9.36 3.71
C LEU A 34 -1.66 8.95 4.23
N MET A 35 -2.43 8.23 3.41
CA MET A 35 -3.80 7.82 3.72
C MET A 35 -3.88 6.41 4.31
N THR A 36 -2.79 5.63 4.26
CA THR A 36 -2.69 4.24 4.72
C THR A 36 -3.20 4.05 6.15
N ASP A 37 -2.73 4.86 7.10
CA ASP A 37 -3.14 4.73 8.51
C ASP A 37 -4.65 4.90 8.69
N GLY A 38 -5.27 5.78 7.88
CA GLY A 38 -6.70 6.00 7.87
C GLY A 38 -7.48 4.79 7.35
N TYR A 39 -7.02 4.16 6.27
CA TYR A 39 -7.64 2.94 5.74
C TYR A 39 -7.47 1.76 6.70
N VAL A 40 -6.27 1.55 7.25
CA VAL A 40 -5.99 0.49 8.22
C VAL A 40 -6.85 0.65 9.48
N ALA A 41 -7.02 1.88 9.97
CA ALA A 41 -7.89 2.15 11.12
C ALA A 41 -9.36 1.78 10.83
N LYS A 42 -9.90 2.20 9.68
CA LYS A 42 -11.27 1.87 9.26
C LYS A 42 -11.47 0.36 9.09
N GLN A 43 -10.55 -0.32 8.42
CA GLN A 43 -10.60 -1.78 8.26
C GLN A 43 -10.54 -2.49 9.62
N SER A 44 -9.68 -2.03 10.52
CA SER A 44 -9.54 -2.60 11.86
C SER A 44 -10.82 -2.45 12.70
N GLU A 45 -11.51 -1.32 12.58
CA GLU A 45 -12.80 -1.08 13.24
C GLU A 45 -13.87 -2.05 12.71
N LEU A 46 -14.01 -2.15 11.39
CA LEU A 46 -14.98 -3.05 10.75
C LEU A 46 -14.72 -4.53 11.09
N VAL A 47 -13.46 -4.95 11.16
CA VAL A 47 -13.09 -6.32 11.56
C VAL A 47 -13.49 -6.58 13.01
N LYS A 48 -13.29 -5.61 13.92
CA LYS A 48 -13.75 -5.74 15.32
C LYS A 48 -15.26 -5.88 15.41
N ASP A 49 -16.01 -5.11 14.63
CA ASP A 49 -17.47 -5.20 14.59
C ASP A 49 -17.95 -6.58 14.11
N ILE A 50 -17.30 -7.15 13.09
CA ILE A 50 -17.61 -8.50 12.59
C ILE A 50 -17.27 -9.56 13.65
N GLN A 51 -16.12 -9.44 14.30
CA GLN A 51 -15.67 -10.38 15.35
C GLN A 51 -16.56 -10.33 16.60
N GLY A 52 -17.06 -9.14 16.97
CA GLY A 52 -17.88 -8.94 18.16
C GLY A 52 -19.26 -9.59 18.09
N VAL A 53 -19.83 -9.75 16.89
CA VAL A 53 -21.15 -10.38 16.69
C VAL A 53 -21.02 -11.89 16.43
N GLY A 54 -19.96 -12.31 15.73
CA GLY A 54 -19.70 -13.71 15.40
C GLY A 54 -20.62 -14.22 14.27
N ILE A 55 -20.01 -14.78 13.22
CA ILE A 55 -20.72 -15.22 12.01
C ILE A 55 -21.73 -16.35 12.31
N SER A 56 -21.49 -17.11 13.38
CA SER A 56 -22.37 -18.19 13.85
C SER A 56 -23.76 -17.73 14.29
N SER A 57 -23.96 -16.42 14.53
CA SER A 57 -25.29 -15.90 14.87
C SER A 57 -26.22 -15.83 13.66
N LEU A 58 -25.70 -15.86 12.43
CA LEU A 58 -26.44 -15.66 11.19
C LEU A 58 -27.12 -16.93 10.68
N SER A 59 -28.13 -16.77 9.81
CA SER A 59 -28.69 -17.90 9.05
C SER A 59 -27.67 -18.48 8.06
N LEU A 60 -27.82 -19.76 7.67
CA LEU A 60 -26.87 -20.45 6.78
C LEU A 60 -26.64 -19.69 5.45
N GLN A 61 -27.69 -19.09 4.88
CA GLN A 61 -27.60 -18.31 3.65
C GLN A 61 -26.80 -17.01 3.85
N GLU A 62 -26.99 -16.33 4.98
CA GLU A 62 -26.24 -15.12 5.33
C GLU A 62 -24.78 -15.43 5.66
N GLN A 63 -24.51 -16.55 6.34
CA GLN A 63 -23.14 -17.02 6.57
C GLN A 63 -22.38 -17.22 5.27
N GLY A 64 -22.99 -17.88 4.28
CA GLY A 64 -22.38 -18.08 2.96
C GLY A 64 -22.05 -16.75 2.27
N LYS A 65 -22.95 -15.76 2.35
CA LYS A 65 -22.71 -14.41 1.78
C LYS A 65 -21.55 -13.70 2.48
N VAL A 66 -21.53 -13.71 3.81
CA VAL A 66 -20.46 -13.06 4.59
C VAL A 66 -19.12 -13.74 4.33
N GLN A 67 -19.08 -15.07 4.27
CA GLN A 67 -17.85 -15.80 3.93
C GLN A 67 -17.34 -15.43 2.55
N GLU A 68 -18.23 -15.28 1.56
CA GLU A 68 -17.83 -14.84 0.22
C GLU A 68 -17.28 -13.40 0.22
N LEU A 69 -17.92 -12.48 0.95
CA LEU A 69 -17.40 -11.10 1.10
C LEU A 69 -16.01 -11.08 1.75
N LEU A 70 -15.81 -11.87 2.80
CA LEU A 70 -14.50 -12.00 3.45
C LEU A 70 -13.46 -12.61 2.51
N ARG A 71 -13.85 -13.57 1.66
CA ARG A 71 -12.98 -14.13 0.62
C ARG A 71 -12.57 -13.06 -0.40
N VAL A 72 -13.51 -12.21 -0.81
CA VAL A 72 -13.24 -11.08 -1.71
C VAL A 72 -12.29 -10.07 -1.05
N CYS A 73 -12.53 -9.68 0.21
CA CYS A 73 -11.60 -8.83 0.97
C CYS A 73 -10.20 -9.40 0.99
N TYR A 74 -10.05 -10.69 1.29
CA TYR A 74 -8.75 -11.35 1.30
C TYR A 74 -8.04 -11.27 -0.06
N GLN A 75 -8.78 -11.44 -1.16
CA GLN A 75 -8.21 -11.29 -2.51
C GLN A 75 -7.77 -9.85 -2.78
N LEU A 76 -8.53 -8.85 -2.33
CA LEU A 76 -8.16 -7.44 -2.47
C LEU A 76 -6.90 -7.12 -1.64
N GLU A 77 -6.78 -7.62 -0.41
CA GLU A 77 -5.59 -7.45 0.43
C GLU A 77 -4.33 -8.06 -0.19
N LEU A 78 -4.46 -9.19 -0.89
CA LEU A 78 -3.36 -9.75 -1.67
C LEU A 78 -2.96 -8.84 -2.83
N GLN A 79 -3.92 -8.22 -3.51
CA GLN A 79 -3.64 -7.25 -4.58
C GLN A 79 -2.96 -6.00 -4.04
N ILE A 80 -3.41 -5.49 -2.90
CA ILE A 80 -2.78 -4.37 -2.18
C ILE A 80 -1.32 -4.68 -1.88
N ASN A 81 -1.03 -5.83 -1.27
CA ASN A 81 0.34 -6.23 -0.95
C ASN A 81 1.24 -6.34 -2.19
N ASN A 82 0.71 -6.89 -3.29
CA ASN A 82 1.44 -7.00 -4.54
C ASN A 82 1.75 -5.61 -5.12
N GLU A 83 0.78 -4.69 -5.06
CA GLU A 83 0.95 -3.33 -5.57
C GLU A 83 1.96 -2.54 -4.74
N ILE A 84 1.87 -2.60 -3.41
CA ILE A 84 2.86 -1.98 -2.51
C ILE A 84 4.27 -2.54 -2.78
N SER A 85 4.39 -3.86 -2.95
CA SER A 85 5.67 -4.50 -3.27
C SER A 85 6.23 -4.03 -4.62
N ARG A 86 5.36 -3.85 -5.62
CA ARG A 86 5.72 -3.28 -6.93
C ARG A 86 6.26 -1.86 -6.78
N GLN A 87 5.57 -1.01 -6.02
CA GLN A 87 5.97 0.37 -5.75
C GLN A 87 7.34 0.44 -5.02
N HIS A 88 7.53 -0.38 -3.99
CA HIS A 88 8.82 -0.47 -3.29
C HIS A 88 9.97 -0.90 -4.22
N SER A 89 9.72 -1.83 -5.14
CA SER A 89 10.72 -2.23 -6.14
C SER A 89 11.11 -1.08 -7.08
N ILE A 90 10.15 -0.28 -7.52
CA ILE A 90 10.38 0.91 -8.35
C ILE A 90 11.25 1.93 -7.60
N VAL A 91 10.89 2.26 -6.36
CA VAL A 91 11.65 3.18 -5.52
C VAL A 91 13.06 2.65 -5.28
N GLY A 92 13.21 1.35 -4.99
CA GLY A 92 14.52 0.71 -4.84
C GLY A 92 15.41 0.85 -6.08
N ASN A 93 14.82 0.70 -7.28
CA ASN A 93 15.54 0.91 -8.53
C ASN A 93 15.95 2.37 -8.73
N GLN A 94 15.08 3.33 -8.42
CA GLN A 94 15.39 4.76 -8.50
C GLN A 94 16.53 5.14 -7.55
N ILE A 95 16.52 4.64 -6.30
CA ILE A 95 17.61 4.84 -5.33
C ILE A 95 18.93 4.30 -5.88
N ASN A 96 18.91 3.11 -6.50
CA ASN A 96 20.10 2.53 -7.11
C ASN A 96 20.64 3.37 -8.28
N GLN A 97 19.76 3.94 -9.10
CA GLN A 97 20.16 4.87 -10.17
C GLN A 97 20.77 6.16 -9.62
N LEU A 98 20.17 6.76 -8.59
CA LEU A 98 20.71 7.94 -7.91
C LEU A 98 22.09 7.67 -7.30
N ARG A 99 22.29 6.49 -6.68
CA ARG A 99 23.61 6.08 -6.16
C ARG A 99 24.65 5.97 -7.28
N LYS A 100 24.29 5.37 -8.42
CA LYS A 100 25.19 5.31 -9.59
C LYS A 100 25.54 6.71 -10.08
N GLY A 101 24.55 7.59 -10.24
CA GLY A 101 24.76 8.99 -10.63
C GLY A 101 25.68 9.74 -9.67
N ASN A 102 25.47 9.59 -8.36
CA ASN A 102 26.31 10.21 -7.35
C ASN A 102 27.76 9.68 -7.39
N ASN A 103 27.94 8.37 -7.58
CA ASN A 103 29.26 7.78 -7.75
C ASN A 103 29.99 8.30 -9.00
N PHE A 104 29.26 8.51 -10.11
CA PHE A 104 29.84 9.17 -11.28
C PHE A 104 30.25 10.61 -10.96
N ARG A 105 29.38 11.39 -10.33
CA ARG A 105 29.67 12.78 -9.94
C ARG A 105 30.92 12.88 -9.06
N ASN A 106 31.01 12.06 -8.02
CA ASN A 106 32.16 12.03 -7.12
C ASN A 106 33.47 11.66 -7.83
N LYS A 107 33.42 10.79 -8.85
CA LYS A 107 34.59 10.45 -9.67
C LYS A 107 35.04 11.63 -10.54
N TYR A 108 34.11 12.37 -11.12
CA TYR A 108 34.42 13.55 -11.93
C TYR A 108 34.90 14.73 -11.08
N GLU A 109 34.29 14.99 -9.92
CA GLU A 109 34.71 16.05 -9.00
C GLU A 109 36.09 15.76 -8.39
N SER A 110 36.39 14.50 -8.05
CA SER A 110 37.74 14.13 -7.59
C SER A 110 38.79 14.20 -8.70
N ALA A 111 38.43 13.86 -9.95
CA ALA A 111 39.31 14.02 -11.10
C ALA A 111 39.55 15.51 -11.47
N SER A 112 38.55 16.39 -11.34
CA SER A 112 38.72 17.82 -11.63
C SER A 112 39.57 18.54 -10.58
N LEU A 113 39.47 18.15 -9.30
CA LEU A 113 40.36 18.65 -8.24
C LEU A 113 41.80 18.14 -8.37
N GLY A 114 42.00 16.92 -8.89
CA GLY A 114 43.32 16.38 -9.20
C GLY A 114 44.00 16.97 -10.44
N SER A 115 43.20 17.53 -11.37
CA SER A 115 43.69 18.12 -12.62
C SER A 115 43.90 19.64 -12.55
N GLY A 116 43.85 20.23 -11.35
CA GLY A 116 44.08 21.66 -11.09
C GLY A 116 45.54 22.12 -11.08
N MET A 117 46.51 21.22 -11.26
CA MET A 117 47.92 21.55 -11.48
C MET A 117 48.34 21.08 -12.88
N MET A 118 47.98 21.82 -13.94
CA MET A 118 48.76 21.91 -15.19
C MET A 118 48.04 22.85 -16.17
N LEU A 119 48.15 24.16 -15.94
CA LEU A 119 48.00 25.18 -17.00
C LEU A 119 49.17 26.16 -16.85
N ASP A 120 50.38 25.64 -17.04
CA ASP A 120 51.57 26.46 -17.29
C ASP A 120 52.20 25.99 -18.60
N THR A 121 51.48 26.20 -19.70
CA THR A 121 52.04 26.11 -21.06
C THR A 121 51.40 27.17 -21.95
N TYR A 122 51.78 28.42 -21.74
CA TYR A 122 51.95 29.41 -22.81
C TYR A 122 53.04 30.40 -22.37
N LYS A 123 54.27 30.19 -22.87
CA LYS A 123 55.27 31.24 -23.05
C LYS A 123 55.28 31.60 -24.53
#